data_AF-A0A7X6ZXM8-F1
#
_entry.id   AF-A0A7X6ZXM8-F1
#
_cell.length_a   1.000
_cell.length_b   1.000
_cell.length_c   1.000
_cell.angle_alpha   90.00
_cell.angle_beta   90.00
_cell.angle_gamma   90.00
#
_symmetry.space_group_name_H-M   'P 1'
#
loop_
_entity.id
_entity.type
_entity.pdbx_description
1 polymer ?
#
loop_
_entity_poly.entity_id
_entity_poly.type
_entity_poly.pdbx_seq_one_letter_code
_entity_poly.pdbx_strand_id
1 'polypeptide(L)' 'MKTYTQYLWFERKKQKESGHFRADLFEIFEHSGIRNGMKLVAASHITAGSSPKSWGN' A
#
# COMPACT_ATOMS: atom_id res chain seq x y z
N MET A 1 1.08 -4.36 -22.27
CA MET A 1 1.35 -4.55 -20.82
C MET A 1 0.38 -3.65 -20.07
N LYS A 2 -0.48 -4.21 -19.20
CA LYS A 2 -1.42 -3.40 -18.40
C LYS A 2 -0.71 -2.84 -17.17
N THR A 3 -0.94 -1.58 -16.86
CA THR A 3 -0.44 -0.92 -15.64
C THR A 3 -1.63 -0.28 -14.93
N TYR A 4 -1.60 -0.29 -13.60
CA TYR A 4 -2.61 0.33 -12.76
C TYR A 4 -1.91 1.05 -11.61
N THR A 5 -2.24 2.32 -11.41
CA THR A 5 -1.62 3.18 -10.40
C THR A 5 -2.70 3.80 -9.56
N GLN A 6 -2.62 3.59 -8.24
CA GLN A 6 -3.52 4.20 -7.27
C GLN A 6 -2.69 4.86 -6.18
N TYR A 7 -3.06 6.08 -5.81
CA TYR A 7 -2.47 6.79 -4.68
C TYR A 7 -3.32 6.51 -3.44
N LEU A 8 -2.65 6.17 -2.34
CA LEU A 8 -3.24 6.06 -1.02
C LEU A 8 -2.82 7.28 -0.20
N TRP A 9 -3.79 7.93 0.43
CA TRP A 9 -3.56 9.09 1.26
C TRP A 9 -3.76 8.73 2.74
N PHE A 10 -2.81 9.13 3.57
CA PHE A 10 -2.82 8.84 5.00
C PHE A 10 -2.63 10.13 5.79
N GLU A 11 -3.53 10.36 6.74
CA GLU A 11 -3.39 11.41 7.74
C GLU A 11 -3.03 10.76 9.08
N ARG A 12 -1.93 11.21 9.68
CA ARG A 12 -1.45 10.67 10.96
C ARG A 12 -1.88 11.57 12.11
N LYS A 13 -2.40 10.98 13.17
CA LYS A 13 -2.73 11.70 14.41
C LYS A 13 -1.51 11.85 15.32
N LYS A 14 -0.49 10.99 15.15
CA LYS A 14 0.74 10.99 15.95
C LYS A 14 2.00 11.08 15.07
N GLN A 15 3.08 11.61 15.65
CA GLN A 15 4.36 11.75 14.94
C GLN A 15 4.94 10.42 14.44
N LYS A 16 4.74 9.32 15.18
CA LYS A 16 5.05 7.96 14.78
C LYS A 16 3.78 7.12 14.90
N GLU A 17 3.30 6.65 13.76
CA GLU A 17 2.08 5.85 13.66
C GLU A 17 2.29 4.80 12.59
N SER A 18 1.92 3.55 12.89
CA SER A 18 1.93 2.46 11.93
C SER A 18 0.50 2.15 11.54
N GLY A 19 0.12 2.51 10.31
CA GLY A 19 -1.16 2.14 9.73
C GLY A 19 -1.07 0.83 8.96
N HIS A 20 -2.18 0.10 8.89
CA HIS A 20 -2.32 -1.06 8.01
C HIS A 20 -3.20 -0.68 6.81
N PHE A 21 -2.68 -0.86 5.60
CA PHE A 21 -3.39 -0.55 4.35
C PHE A 21 -3.58 -1.82 3.47
N ARG A 22 -3.62 -2.98 4.13
CA ARG A 22 -3.72 -4.29 3.46
C ARG A 22 -5.04 -4.44 2.72
N ALA A 23 -6.14 -4.00 3.33
CA ALA A 23 -7.46 -4.05 2.72
C ALA A 23 -7.50 -3.22 1.43
N ASP A 24 -6.96 -2.00 1.49
CA ASP A 24 -6.87 -1.09 0.33
C ASP A 24 -6.07 -1.74 -0.82
N LEU A 25 -4.98 -2.46 -0.50
CA LEU A 25 -4.21 -3.18 -1.51
C LEU A 25 -5.01 -4.30 -2.20
N PHE A 26 -5.87 -5.01 -1.47
CA PHE A 26 -6.71 -6.05 -2.08
C PHE A 26 -7.75 -5.45 -3.02
N GLU A 27 -8.39 -4.36 -2.60
CA GLU A 27 -9.32 -3.62 -3.47
C GLU A 27 -8.61 -3.12 -4.73
N ILE A 28 -7.43 -2.52 -4.58
CA ILE A 28 -6.60 -2.08 -5.71
C ILE A 28 -6.30 -3.24 -6.68
N PHE A 29 -6.02 -4.45 -6.16
CA PHE A 29 -5.76 -5.60 -7.01
C PHE A 29 -6.99 -6.03 -7.80
N GLU A 30 -8.15 -6.16 -7.14
CA GLU A 30 -9.41 -6.50 -7.80
C GLU A 30 -9.75 -5.48 -8.90
N HIS A 31 -9.59 -4.19 -8.60
CA HIS A 31 -9.85 -3.11 -9.55
C HIS A 31 -8.83 -3.05 -10.70
N SER A 32 -7.58 -3.45 -10.47
CA SER A 32 -6.55 -3.47 -11.51
C SER A 32 -6.82 -4.49 -12.61
N GLY A 33 -7.56 -5.58 -12.30
CA GLY A 33 -7.79 -6.70 -13.21
C GLY A 33 -6.52 -7.43 -13.66
N ILE A 34 -5.39 -7.21 -12.98
CA ILE A 34 -4.10 -7.85 -13.28
C ILE A 34 -4.04 -9.18 -12.54
N ARG A 35 -4.08 -10.30 -13.27
CA ARG A 35 -4.00 -11.65 -12.68
C ARG A 35 -2.59 -12.10 -12.35
N ASN A 36 -1.64 -11.79 -13.23
CA ASN A 36 -0.22 -12.15 -13.09
C ASN A 36 0.62 -10.90 -13.36
N GLY A 37 1.48 -10.52 -12.41
CA GLY A 37 2.32 -9.34 -12.54
C GLY A 37 3.08 -9.02 -11.27
N MET A 38 3.58 -7.79 -11.20
CA MET A 38 4.31 -7.26 -10.05
C MET A 38 3.56 -6.08 -9.45
N LYS A 39 3.67 -5.92 -8.13
CA LYS A 39 3.18 -4.73 -7.41
C LYS A 39 4.36 -3.95 -6.86
N LEU A 40 4.35 -2.63 -7.06
CA LEU A 40 5.21 -1.69 -6.35
C LEU A 40 4.38 -0.94 -5.32
N VAL A 41 4.84 -0.95 -4.06
CA VAL A 41 4.29 -0.11 -2.99
C VAL A 41 5.45 0.70 -2.45
N ALA A 42 5.33 2.03 -2.53
CA ALA A 42 6.34 2.95 -2.05
C ALA A 42 5.67 4.13 -1.35
N ALA A 43 6.29 4.59 -0.26
CA ALA A 43 5.94 5.87 0.32
C ALA A 43 6.56 6.99 -0.53
N SER A 44 5.76 7.95 -0.99
CA SER A 44 6.25 9.11 -1.74
C SER A 44 6.97 10.15 -0.87
N HIS A 45 6.94 9.99 0.46
CA HIS A 45 7.54 10.91 1.42
C HIS A 45 8.77 10.27 2.07
N ILE A 46 9.90 10.98 2.05
CA ILE A 46 11.19 10.49 2.56
C ILE A 46 11.20 10.19 4.07
N THR A 47 10.25 10.76 4.81
CA THR A 47 10.08 10.56 6.26
C THR A 47 9.08 9.46 6.60
N ALA A 48 8.50 8.81 5.60
CA ALA A 48 7.58 7.69 5.74
C ALA A 48 8.18 6.43 5.11
N GLY A 49 7.79 5.26 5.62
CA GLY A 49 8.24 3.97 5.09
C GLY A 49 7.08 2.98 5.01
N SER A 50 7.04 2.21 3.93
CA SER A 50 6.19 1.02 3.82
C SER A 50 7.02 -0.22 4.13
N SER A 51 6.64 -0.98 5.15
CA SER A 51 7.32 -2.22 5.53
C SER A 51 6.34 -3.40 5.48
N PRO A 52 6.68 -4.52 4.83
CA PRO A 52 5.92 -5.75 4.95
C PRO A 52 6.10 -6.27 6.38
N LYS A 53 5.10 -6.05 7.22
CA LYS A 53 5.09 -6.58 8.59
C LYS A 53 4.37 -7.92 8.59
N SER A 54 4.99 -8.94 9.18
CA SER A 54 4.33 -10.23 9.42
C SER A 54 3.16 -10.03 10.38
N TRP A 55 2.15 -10.87 10.23
CA TRP A 55 1.08 -10.97 11.21
C TRP A 55 1.72 -11.46 12.51
N GLY A 56 1.63 -10.65 13.57
CA GLY A 56 1.62 -11.21 14.91
C GLY A 56 0.30 -11.98 15.06
N ASN A 57 0.37 -13.17 15.67
CA ASN A 57 -0.80 -14.00 15.98
C ASN A 57 -1.91 -13.20 16.65
#